data_AF-A0A946QHD4-F1
#
_entry.id   AF-A0A946QHD4-F1
#
_cell.length_a   1.000
_cell.length_b   1.000
_cell.length_c   1.000
_cell.angle_alpha   90.00
_cell.angle_beta   90.00
_cell.angle_gamma   90.00
#
_symmetry.space_group_name_H-M   'P 1'
#
loop_
_entity.id
_entity.type
_entity.pdbx_description
1 polymer ?
#
loop_
_entity_poly.entity_id
_entity_poly.type
_entity_poly.pdbx_seq_one_letter_code
_entity_poly.pdbx_strand_id
1 'polypeptide(L)'
;MKKELYGILLFFSIVLTSVSLFSYHASDPCVANNFFNIPDNIHNAFGLLGAHLAGFFIFLFGMGAFWIPLILCLISVWLLKGRSVKIILLTLLG
;
A
#
# COMPACT_ATOMS: atom_id res chain seq x y z
N MET A 1 -9.64 -13.40 17.42
CA MET A 1 -8.80 -12.20 17.64
C MET A 1 -7.53 -12.15 16.78
N LYS A 2 -6.48 -12.99 16.98
CA LYS A 2 -5.22 -12.89 16.17
C LYS A 2 -5.47 -12.92 14.64
N LYS A 3 -6.37 -13.80 14.19
CA LYS A 3 -6.72 -13.97 12.77
C LYS A 3 -7.49 -12.79 12.16
N GLU A 4 -8.12 -11.93 12.96
CA GLU A 4 -8.83 -10.73 12.47
C GLU A 4 -7.86 -9.56 12.37
N LEU A 5 -6.97 -9.42 13.36
CA LEU A 5 -5.90 -8.43 13.33
C LEU A 5 -5.02 -8.55 12.08
N TYR A 6 -4.65 -9.78 11.69
CA TYR A 6 -3.92 -10.01 10.44
C TYR A 6 -4.70 -9.57 9.20
N GLY A 7 -6.02 -9.76 9.18
CA GLY A 7 -6.87 -9.32 8.06
C GLY A 7 -6.93 -7.80 7.94
N ILE A 8 -7.11 -7.12 9.07
CA ILE A 8 -7.13 -5.65 9.12
C ILE A 8 -5.77 -5.07 8.73
N LEU A 9 -4.67 -5.62 9.25
CA LEU A 9 -3.32 -5.19 8.89
C LEU A 9 -3.03 -5.40 7.40
N LEU A 10 -3.47 -6.52 6.83
CA LEU A 10 -3.27 -6.81 5.42
C LEU A 10 -4.09 -5.85 4.55
N PHE A 11 -5.35 -5.59 4.90
CA PHE A 11 -6.17 -4.60 4.22
C PHE A 11 -5.58 -3.19 4.30
N PHE A 12 -5.13 -2.78 5.49
CA PHE A 12 -4.41 -1.52 5.68
C PHE A 12 -3.17 -1.44 4.80
N SER A 13 -2.38 -2.53 4.70
CA SER A 13 -1.19 -2.59 3.85
C SER A 13 -1.53 -2.46 2.36
N ILE A 14 -2.65 -3.05 1.90
CA ILE A 14 -3.16 -2.88 0.52
C ILE A 14 -3.49 -1.41 0.26
N VAL A 15 -4.25 -0.77 1.15
CA VAL A 15 -4.64 0.63 0.99
C VAL A 15 -3.41 1.54 1.03
N LEU A 16 -2.52 1.32 2.00
CA LEU A 16 -1.28 2.08 2.15
C LEU A 16 -0.41 1.99 0.90
N THR A 17 -0.13 0.78 0.42
CA THR A 17 0.70 0.56 -0.78
C THR A 17 0.05 1.13 -2.03
N SER A 18 -1.25 0.89 -2.23
CA SER A 18 -1.99 1.36 -3.40
C SER A 18 -2.01 2.89 -3.48
N VAL A 19 -2.53 3.55 -2.45
CA VAL A 19 -2.63 5.02 -2.42
C VAL A 19 -1.24 5.64 -2.51
N SER A 20 -0.25 5.13 -1.78
CA SER A 20 1.12 5.67 -1.84
C SER A 20 1.71 5.59 -3.25
N LEU A 21 1.52 4.46 -3.97
CA LEU A 21 2.00 4.28 -5.34
C LEU A 21 1.25 5.16 -6.34
N PHE A 22 -0.07 5.27 -6.22
CA PHE A 22 -0.87 6.11 -7.12
C PHE A 22 -0.63 7.61 -6.89
N SER A 23 -0.31 8.02 -5.66
CA SER A 23 0.09 9.39 -5.35
C SER A 23 1.61 9.60 -5.38
N TYR A 24 2.37 8.74 -6.07
CA TYR A 24 3.81 8.92 -6.21
C TYR A 24 4.12 10.15 -7.06
N HIS A 25 5.01 11.02 -6.56
CA HIS A 25 5.52 12.17 -7.31
C HIS A 25 7.04 12.17 -7.28
N ALA A 26 7.69 12.40 -8.43
CA ALA A 26 9.15 12.32 -8.55
C ALA A 26 9.91 13.42 -7.77
N SER A 27 9.22 14.51 -7.42
CA SER A 27 9.75 15.59 -6.58
C SER A 27 9.65 15.32 -5.08
N ASP A 28 8.87 14.31 -4.67
CA ASP A 28 8.74 13.98 -3.25
C ASP A 28 10.03 13.31 -2.76
N PRO A 29 10.43 13.55 -1.50
CA PRO A 29 11.64 12.97 -0.95
C PRO A 29 11.38 11.49 -0.70
N CYS A 30 12.27 10.65 -1.20
CA CYS A 30 12.17 9.21 -1.05
C CYS A 30 13.55 8.57 -0.90
N VAL A 31 13.57 7.27 -0.61
CA VAL A 31 14.82 6.49 -0.48
C VAL A 31 15.72 6.62 -1.71
N ALA A 32 15.13 6.80 -2.89
CA ALA A 32 15.86 6.92 -4.15
C ALA A 32 16.18 8.36 -4.57
N ASN A 33 15.57 9.38 -3.95
CA ASN A 33 15.73 10.77 -4.35
C ASN A 33 15.58 11.73 -3.15
N ASN A 34 16.57 12.59 -2.93
CA ASN A 34 16.50 13.66 -1.93
C ASN A 34 16.15 13.20 -0.50
N PHE A 35 16.66 12.04 -0.05
CA PHE A 35 16.35 11.45 1.25
C PHE A 35 16.58 12.37 2.46
N PHE A 36 17.61 13.22 2.42
CA PHE A 36 17.94 14.16 3.50
C PHE A 36 17.33 15.55 3.33
N ASN A 37 16.60 15.79 2.24
CA ASN A 37 15.97 17.08 1.98
C ASN A 37 14.49 16.98 2.36
N ILE A 38 14.01 17.87 3.22
CA ILE A 38 12.61 17.93 3.63
C ILE A 38 11.99 19.05 2.79
N PRO A 39 11.24 18.74 1.72
CA PRO A 39 10.58 19.75 0.93
C PRO A 39 9.39 20.33 1.70
N ASP A 40 9.09 21.60 1.41
CA ASP A 40 7.97 22.33 2.02
C ASP A 40 6.60 21.71 1.69
N ASN A 41 6.52 20.92 0.62
CA ASN A 41 5.28 20.29 0.17
C ASN A 41 5.54 18.84 -0.27
N ILE A 42 4.73 17.92 0.27
CA ILE A 42 4.75 16.49 -0.06
C ILE A 42 3.42 16.17 -0.75
N HIS A 43 3.50 15.66 -1.97
CA HIS A 43 2.32 15.41 -2.81
C HIS A 43 1.67 14.06 -2.50
N ASN A 44 2.43 13.12 -1.94
CA ASN A 44 1.90 11.82 -1.56
C ASN A 44 0.78 11.94 -0.53
N ALA A 45 -0.34 11.25 -0.77
CA ALA A 45 -1.52 11.33 0.09
C ALA A 45 -1.28 10.75 1.50
N PHE A 46 -0.29 9.86 1.66
CA PHE A 46 0.18 9.37 2.95
C PHE A 46 1.41 10.15 3.49
N GLY A 47 1.68 11.32 2.91
CA GLY A 47 2.78 12.20 3.28
C GLY A 47 4.15 11.53 3.09
N LEU A 48 5.10 11.88 3.97
CA LEU A 48 6.50 11.44 3.87
C LEU A 48 6.65 9.92 3.84
N LEU A 49 5.85 9.21 4.65
CA LEU A 49 5.88 7.75 4.75
C LEU A 49 5.47 7.12 3.42
N GLY A 50 4.37 7.60 2.84
CA GLY A 50 3.91 7.10 1.54
C GLY A 50 4.88 7.43 0.41
N ALA A 51 5.49 8.62 0.42
CA ALA A 51 6.51 9.00 -0.54
C ALA A 51 7.74 8.05 -0.51
N HIS A 52 8.23 7.73 0.68
CA HIS A 52 9.35 6.78 0.84
C HIS A 52 8.96 5.36 0.45
N LEU A 53 7.77 4.92 0.85
CA LEU A 53 7.28 3.56 0.57
C LEU A 53 7.05 3.36 -0.94
N ALA A 54 6.41 4.31 -1.60
CA ALA A 54 6.23 4.30 -3.05
C ALA A 54 7.56 4.40 -3.78
N GLY A 55 8.43 5.33 -3.40
CA GLY A 55 9.75 5.48 -4.00
C GLY A 55 10.62 4.23 -3.85
N PHE A 56 10.54 3.53 -2.71
CA PHE A 56 11.22 2.25 -2.50
C PHE A 56 10.73 1.16 -3.45
N PHE A 57 9.42 0.97 -3.60
CA PHE A 57 8.87 -0.02 -4.52
C PHE A 57 9.16 0.34 -5.99
N ILE A 58 9.02 1.61 -6.36
CA ILE A 58 9.33 2.10 -7.72
C ILE A 58 10.83 1.94 -8.00
N PHE A 59 11.71 2.17 -7.03
CA PHE A 59 13.15 1.97 -7.21
C PHE A 59 13.51 0.50 -7.44
N LEU A 60 12.89 -0.43 -6.72
CA LEU A 60 13.16 -1.86 -6.86
C LEU A 60 12.51 -2.50 -8.10
N PHE A 61 11.27 -2.11 -8.41
CA PHE A 61 10.43 -2.80 -9.39
C PHE A 61 10.05 -1.93 -10.60
N GLY A 62 10.40 -0.64 -10.60
CA GLY A 62 9.98 0.31 -11.63
C GLY A 62 8.45 0.40 -11.73
N MET A 63 7.92 0.45 -12.95
CA MET A 63 6.47 0.35 -13.21
C MET A 63 5.87 -0.97 -12.72
N GLY A 64 6.69 -2.01 -12.50
CA GLY A 64 6.25 -3.27 -11.90
C GLY A 64 5.72 -3.11 -10.48
N ALA A 65 6.05 -2.04 -9.76
CA ALA A 65 5.60 -1.76 -8.41
C ALA A 65 4.06 -1.71 -8.27
N PHE A 66 3.34 -1.30 -9.32
CA PHE A 66 1.88 -1.26 -9.31
C PHE A 66 1.23 -2.65 -9.20
N TRP A 67 1.97 -3.73 -9.48
CA TRP A 67 1.50 -5.09 -9.23
C TRP A 67 1.47 -5.45 -7.74
N ILE A 68 2.25 -4.77 -6.88
CA ILE A 68 2.33 -5.05 -5.43
C ILE A 68 0.94 -5.00 -4.75
N PRO A 69 0.16 -3.90 -4.84
CA PRO A 69 -1.17 -3.85 -4.23
C PRO A 69 -2.12 -4.90 -4.81
N LEU A 70 -1.99 -5.24 -6.10
CA LEU A 70 -2.80 -6.25 -6.76
C LEU A 70 -2.49 -7.66 -6.25
N ILE A 71 -1.21 -8.02 -6.12
CA ILE A 71 -0.75 -9.29 -5.56
C ILE A 71 -1.17 -9.40 -4.09
N LEU A 72 -1.03 -8.34 -3.29
CA LEU A 72 -1.51 -8.31 -1.91
C LEU A 72 -3.03 -8.53 -1.82
N CYS A 73 -3.80 -7.95 -2.74
CA CYS A 73 -5.24 -8.18 -2.84
C CYS A 73 -5.56 -9.65 -3.15
N LEU A 74 -4.87 -10.28 -4.10
CA LEU A 74 -5.05 -11.70 -4.42
C LEU A 74 -4.69 -12.60 -3.24
N ILE A 75 -3.60 -12.32 -2.53
CA ILE A 75 -3.19 -13.05 -1.32
C ILE A 75 -4.26 -12.87 -0.23
N SER A 76 -4.81 -11.66 -0.06
CA SER A 76 -5.91 -11.39 0.87
C SER A 76 -7.10 -12.29 0.57
N VAL A 77 -7.56 -12.31 -0.68
CA VAL A 77 -8.70 -13.13 -1.09
C VAL A 77 -8.38 -14.60 -0.89
N TRP A 78 -7.18 -15.09 -1.22
CA TRP A 78 -6.81 -16.49 -1.05
C TRP A 78 -6.80 -16.91 0.43
N LEU A 79 -6.19 -16.10 1.30
CA LEU A 79 -6.10 -16.34 2.74
C LEU A 79 -7.47 -16.23 3.42
N LEU A 80 -8.33 -15.34 2.90
CA LEU A 80 -9.71 -15.19 3.34
C LEU A 80 -10.65 -16.20 2.71
N LYS A 81 -10.35 -16.86 1.58
CA LYS A 81 -11.22 -17.86 0.91
C LYS A 81 -11.50 -19.08 1.81
N GLY A 82 -10.63 -19.36 2.78
CA GLY A 82 -10.90 -20.32 3.86
C GLY A 82 -11.99 -19.86 4.85
N ARG A 83 -12.42 -18.60 4.79
CA ARG A 83 -13.59 -18.02 5.46
C ARG A 83 -14.61 -17.60 4.39
N SER A 84 -15.85 -18.04 4.57
CA SER A 84 -16.96 -17.83 3.62
C SER A 84 -16.95 -16.43 2.99
N VAL A 85 -16.98 -16.36 1.66
CA VAL A 85 -16.98 -15.13 0.83
C VAL A 85 -18.03 -14.12 1.27
N LYS A 86 -19.13 -14.58 1.91
CA LYS A 86 -20.14 -13.72 2.55
C LYS A 86 -19.56 -12.76 3.59
N ILE A 87 -18.59 -13.20 4.39
CA ILE A 87 -17.99 -12.38 5.46
C ILE A 87 -17.14 -11.25 4.83
N ILE A 88 -16.45 -11.53 3.73
CA ILE A 88 -15.66 -10.53 2.99
C ILE A 88 -16.58 -9.45 2.42
N LEU A 89 -17.71 -9.86 1.82
CA LEU A 89 -18.69 -8.93 1.25
C LEU A 89 -19.38 -8.08 2.32
N LEU A 90 -19.71 -8.69 3.47
CA LEU A 90 -20.27 -7.97 4.62
C LEU A 90 -19.27 -6.99 5.23
N THR A 91 -17.98 -7.34 5.31
CA THR A 91 -16.93 -6.43 5.82
C THR A 91 -16.70 -5.23 4.90
N LEU A 92 -16.90 -5.40 3.58
CA LEU A 92 -16.79 -4.31 2.60
C LEU A 92 -18.05 -3.43 2.55
N LEU A 93 -19.22 -3.96 2.93
CA LEU A 93 -20.49 -3.23 2.88
C LEU A 93 -20.86 -2.55 4.22
N GLY A 94 -20.19 -2.90 5.32
CA GLY A 94 -20.48 -2.38 6.66
C GLY A 94 -21.44 -3.27 7.42
#